data_AF-A0A924HZ88-F1
#
_entry.id   AF-A0A924HZ88-F1
#
_cell.length_a   1.000
_cell.length_b   1.000
_cell.length_c   1.000
_cell.angle_alpha   90.00
_cell.angle_beta   90.00
_cell.angle_gamma   90.00
#
_symmetry.space_group_name_H-M   'P 1'
#
loop_
_entity.id
_entity.type
_entity.pdbx_description
1 polymer ?
#
loop_
_entity_poly.entity_id
_entity_poly.type
_entity_poly.pdbx_seq_one_letter_code
_entity_poly.pdbx_strand_id
1 'polypeptide(L)'
;MLHRPLQLLLDDLYVKYLTCDDGTLASYIPELAKADRNHFSICIVTVDGQVFTVGDFDQRFTIQSISKVFTYGMALEDRGRD
;
A
#
# COMPACT_ATOMS: atom_id res chain seq x y z
N MET A 1 10.05 2.30 -24.47
CA MET A 1 10.76 2.52 -23.19
C MET A 1 10.01 3.57 -22.35
N LEU A 2 8.84 3.22 -21.82
CA LEU A 2 7.98 4.11 -21.01
C LEU A 2 8.17 3.93 -19.49
N HIS A 3 9.22 3.22 -19.06
CA HIS A 3 9.38 2.79 -17.66
C HIS A 3 10.04 3.87 -16.78
N ARG A 4 10.88 4.73 -17.38
CA ARG A 4 11.60 5.79 -16.65
C ARG A 4 10.69 6.88 -16.04
N PRO A 5 9.62 7.35 -16.73
CA PRO A 5 8.73 8.36 -16.15
C PRO A 5 8.02 7.92 -14.87
N LEU A 6 7.63 6.64 -14.76
CA LEU A 6 6.86 6.17 -13.61
C LEU A 6 7.72 6.00 -12.36
N GLN A 7 8.94 5.47 -12.51
CA GLN A 7 9.89 5.40 -11.39
C GLN A 7 10.24 6.81 -10.88
N LEU A 8 10.54 7.75 -11.79
CA LEU A 8 10.84 9.13 -11.41
C LEU A 8 9.68 9.80 -10.67
N LEU A 9 8.43 9.55 -11.12
CA LEU A 9 7.25 10.05 -10.42
C LEU A 9 7.15 9.47 -9.00
N LEU A 10 7.43 8.18 -8.82
CA LEU A 10 7.42 7.56 -7.49
C LEU A 10 8.50 8.15 -6.59
N ASP A 11 9.70 8.32 -7.10
CA ASP A 11 10.82 8.93 -6.38
C ASP A 11 10.47 10.37 -5.95
N ASP A 12 9.90 11.17 -6.85
CA ASP A 12 9.47 12.55 -6.59
C ASP A 12 8.36 12.61 -5.53
N LEU A 13 7.35 11.74 -5.63
CA LEU A 13 6.25 11.66 -4.64
C LEU A 13 6.76 11.20 -3.28
N TYR A 14 7.66 10.22 -3.26
CA TYR A 14 8.26 9.73 -2.03
C TYR A 14 8.99 10.86 -1.31
N VAL A 15 9.91 11.54 -1.99
CA VAL A 15 10.66 12.68 -1.42
C VAL A 15 9.71 13.80 -0.97
N LYS A 16 8.69 14.12 -1.78
CA LYS A 16 7.73 15.17 -1.47
C LYS A 16 6.93 14.90 -0.19
N TYR A 17 6.59 13.64 0.09
CA TYR A 17 5.71 13.28 1.20
C TYR A 17 6.43 12.59 2.37
N LEU A 18 7.72 12.28 2.26
CA LEU A 18 8.50 11.61 3.30
C LEU A 18 8.48 12.35 4.64
N THR A 19 8.41 13.68 4.62
CA THR A 19 8.38 14.51 5.83
C THR A 19 6.97 14.86 6.30
N CYS A 20 5.93 14.30 5.69
CA CYS A 20 4.55 14.50 6.11
C CYS A 20 4.28 13.63 7.36
N ASP A 21 4.12 14.27 8.52
CA ASP A 21 3.92 13.60 9.81
C ASP A 21 2.51 13.77 10.40
N ASP A 22 1.58 14.26 9.57
CA ASP A 22 0.18 14.46 9.92
C ASP A 22 -0.50 13.13 10.34
N GLY A 23 -1.41 13.24 11.32
CA GLY A 23 -2.22 12.11 11.80
C GLY A 23 -1.62 11.36 13.00
N THR A 24 -2.29 10.28 13.39
CA THR A 24 -1.89 9.46 14.55
C THR A 24 -2.08 7.99 14.26
N LEU A 25 -1.26 7.15 14.90
CA LEU A 25 -1.40 5.70 14.80
C LEU A 25 -2.70 5.23 15.49
N ALA A 26 -3.33 4.22 14.90
CA ALA A 26 -4.46 3.55 15.52
C ALA A 26 -4.02 2.86 16.83
N SER A 27 -4.70 3.17 17.93
CA SER A 27 -4.33 2.69 19.27
C SER A 27 -5.39 1.79 19.92
N TYR A 28 -6.53 1.55 19.26
CA TYR A 28 -7.60 0.69 19.78
C TYR A 28 -7.22 -0.80 19.79
N ILE A 29 -6.23 -1.21 19.00
CA ILE A 29 -5.57 -2.52 19.05
C ILE A 29 -4.11 -2.28 19.48
N PRO A 30 -3.64 -2.84 20.60
CA PRO A 30 -2.29 -2.59 21.12
C PRO A 30 -1.15 -2.87 20.12
N GLU A 31 -1.33 -3.87 19.26
CA GLU A 31 -0.35 -4.24 18.23
C GLU A 31 -0.21 -3.16 17.15
N LEU A 32 -1.28 -2.44 16.82
CA LEU A 32 -1.24 -1.36 15.81
C LEU A 32 -0.47 -0.14 16.31
N ALA A 33 -0.51 0.12 17.62
CA ALA A 33 0.23 1.21 18.24
C ALA A 33 1.76 1.00 18.20
N LYS A 34 2.22 -0.20 17.89
CA LYS A 34 3.65 -0.56 17.78
C LYS A 34 4.22 -0.31 16.38
N ALA A 35 3.40 0.09 15.41
CA ALA A 35 3.88 0.41 14.07
C ALA A 35 4.85 1.60 14.11
N ASP A 36 5.89 1.57 13.27
CA ASP A 36 6.73 2.75 13.08
C ASP A 36 5.96 3.78 12.25
N ARG A 37 5.80 4.98 12.80
CA ARG A 37 5.12 6.09 12.14
C ARG A 37 5.88 6.67 10.95
N ASN A 38 7.18 6.37 10.85
CA ASN A 38 8.03 6.82 9.77
C ASN A 38 8.04 5.84 8.58
N HIS A 39 7.39 4.67 8.71
CA HIS A 39 7.26 3.76 7.59
C HIS A 39 6.36 4.35 6.52
N PHE A 40 6.95 4.60 5.36
CA PHE A 40 6.27 5.09 4.17
C PHE A 40 6.86 4.41 2.94
N SER A 41 6.00 3.95 2.03
CA SER A 41 6.42 3.34 0.76
C SER A 41 5.31 3.46 -0.27
N ILE A 42 5.70 3.40 -1.55
CA ILE A 42 4.78 3.43 -2.69
C ILE A 42 5.17 2.27 -3.62
N CYS A 43 4.18 1.52 -4.08
CA CYS A 43 4.36 0.42 -5.04
C CYS A 43 3.31 0.51 -6.13
N ILE A 44 3.73 0.36 -7.39
CA ILE A 44 2.86 0.20 -8.54
C ILE A 44 3.23 -1.10 -9.25
N VAL A 45 2.20 -1.92 -9.51
CA VAL A 45 2.28 -3.11 -10.34
C VAL A 45 1.37 -2.92 -11.55
N THR A 46 1.93 -3.00 -12.75
CA THR A 46 1.17 -2.85 -14.00
C THR A 46 0.54 -4.17 -14.44
N VAL A 47 -0.44 -4.12 -15.36
CA VAL A 47 -1.13 -5.31 -15.87
C VAL A 47 -0.22 -6.28 -16.64
N ASP A 48 0.90 -5.78 -17.18
CA ASP A 48 1.96 -6.55 -17.83
C ASP A 48 3.06 -7.00 -16.85
N GLY A 49 2.86 -6.79 -15.54
CA GLY A 49 3.71 -7.33 -14.48
C GLY A 49 4.96 -6.51 -14.15
N GLN A 50 5.05 -5.26 -14.64
CA GLN A 50 6.14 -4.38 -14.26
C GLN A 50 5.92 -3.86 -12.83
N VAL A 51 7.01 -3.78 -12.06
CA VAL A 51 6.98 -3.38 -10.65
C VAL A 51 7.84 -2.14 -10.47
N PHE A 52 7.26 -1.11 -9.86
CA PHE A 52 7.93 0.15 -9.53
C PHE A 52 7.71 0.42 -8.04
N THR A 53 8.78 0.68 -7.31
CA THR A 53 8.75 0.76 -5.85
C THR A 53 9.68 1.85 -5.33
N VAL A 54 9.38 2.38 -4.16
CA VAL A 54 10.22 3.31 -3.40
C VAL A 54 9.91 3.19 -1.89
N GLY A 55 10.90 3.42 -1.03
CA GLY A 55 10.79 3.23 0.42
C GLY A 55 10.83 1.75 0.85
N ASP A 56 10.42 1.46 2.07
CA ASP A 56 10.45 0.11 2.67
C ASP A 56 9.25 -0.75 2.22
N PHE A 57 9.13 -1.00 0.92
CA PHE A 57 7.98 -1.72 0.33
C PHE A 57 7.84 -3.19 0.77
N ASP A 58 8.92 -3.80 1.25
CA ASP A 58 8.92 -5.19 1.76
C ASP A 58 8.49 -5.29 3.24
N GLN A 59 8.28 -4.16 3.92
CA GLN A 59 7.81 -4.14 5.30
C GLN A 59 6.37 -4.69 5.37
N ARG A 60 6.20 -5.79 6.09
CA ARG A 60 4.89 -6.42 6.26
C ARG A 60 4.05 -5.66 7.29
N PHE A 61 2.76 -5.56 7.00
CA PHE A 61 1.74 -5.03 7.90
C PHE A 61 0.40 -5.76 7.69
N THR A 62 -0.53 -5.59 8.62
CA THR A 62 -1.86 -6.21 8.51
C THR A 62 -2.69 -5.49 7.45
N ILE A 63 -3.31 -6.21 6.52
CA ILE A 63 -4.13 -5.60 5.46
C ILE A 63 -5.44 -4.96 5.96
N GLN A 64 -5.91 -5.30 7.17
CA GLN A 64 -7.11 -4.72 7.79
C GLN A 64 -8.31 -4.75 6.82
N SER A 65 -9.08 -3.65 6.71
CA SER A 65 -10.28 -3.59 5.87
C SER A 65 -10.01 -3.77 4.37
N ILE A 66 -8.75 -3.68 3.90
CA ILE A 66 -8.40 -4.04 2.51
C ILE A 66 -8.70 -5.52 2.24
N SER A 67 -8.69 -6.39 3.26
CA SER A 67 -9.14 -7.79 3.12
C SER A 67 -10.54 -7.93 2.52
N LYS A 68 -11.43 -6.97 2.76
CA LYS A 68 -12.85 -7.05 2.38
C LYS A 68 -13.04 -7.12 0.87
N VAL A 69 -12.20 -6.46 0.06
CA VAL A 69 -12.33 -6.53 -1.41
C VAL A 69 -11.99 -7.92 -1.93
N PHE A 70 -11.00 -8.61 -1.35
CA PHE A 70 -10.68 -9.98 -1.70
C PHE A 70 -11.76 -10.96 -1.25
N THR A 71 -12.21 -10.84 0.01
CA THR A 71 -13.30 -11.68 0.53
C THR A 71 -14.59 -11.50 -0.27
N TYR A 72 -14.91 -10.26 -0.66
CA TYR A 72 -16.07 -9.99 -1.49
C TYR A 72 -15.92 -10.59 -2.90
N GLY A 73 -14.75 -10.46 -3.53
CA GLY A 73 -14.46 -11.11 -4.81
C GLY A 73 -14.64 -12.62 -4.76
N MET A 74 -14.10 -13.27 -3.73
CA MET A 74 -14.29 -14.72 -3.51
C MET A 74 -15.76 -15.08 -3.29
N ALA A 75 -16.50 -14.29 -2.50
CA ALA A 75 -17.92 -14.56 -2.27
C ALA A 75 -18.75 -14.48 -3.56
N LEU A 76 -18.44 -13.51 -4.43
CA LEU A 76 -19.07 -13.40 -5.75
C LEU A 76 -18.71 -14.56 -6.68
N GLU A 77 -17.45 -15.02 -6.65
CA GLU A 77 -17.02 -16.20 -7.40
C GLU A 77 -17.73 -17.47 -6.91
N ASP A 78 -17.87 -17.62 -5.59
CA ASP A 78 -18.49 -18.79 -4.97
C ASP A 78 -20.01 -18.86 -5.13
N ARG A 79 -20.70 -17.70 -5.07
CA ARG A 79 -22.17 -17.63 -4.96
C ARG A 79 -22.86 -16.91 -6.10
N GLY A 80 -22.11 -16.27 -6.99
CA GLY A 80 -22.69 -15.31 -7.91
C GLY A 80 -23.05 -14.01 -7.20
N ARG A 81 -23.68 -13.10 -7.95
CA ARG A 81 -23.99 -11.76 -7.48
C ARG A 81 -25.39 -11.62 -6.85
N ASP A 82 -26.30 -12.52 -7.19
CA ASP A 82 -27.72 -12.49 -6.86
C ASP A 82 -28.05 -13.48 -5.74
#